data_AF-A0A1F8RP60-F1
#
_entry.id   AF-A0A1F8RP60-F1
#
_cell.length_a   1.000
_cell.length_b   1.000
_cell.length_c   1.000
_cell.angle_alpha   90.00
_cell.angle_beta   90.00
_cell.angle_gamma   90.00
#
_symmetry.space_group_name_H-M   'P 1'
#
loop_
_entity.id
_entity.type
_entity.pdbx_description
1 polymer ?
#
loop_
_entity_poly.entity_id
_entity_poly.type
_entity_poly.pdbx_seq_one_letter_code
_entity_poly.pdbx_strand_id
1 'polypeptide(L)'
;MYVYRIDHRDYPQSWLKQKRFADALRVVERQGNLPIGGLYFADTIAPGFDDTRAAAAGSDLRSPAPPFARDRRNGGYYADTFNATANTGSDFLFVKSYNEWIEGTEIEPGATYGDTYLNLTCQYANAYRGR
;
A
#
# COMPACT_ATOMS: atom_id res chain seq x y z
N MET A 1 2.48 -15.59 0.04
CA MET A 1 2.02 -14.18 -0.10
C MET A 1 3.25 -13.30 -0.12
N TYR A 2 3.49 -12.56 -1.20
CA TYR A 2 4.58 -11.58 -1.27
C TYR A 2 3.99 -10.17 -1.12
N VAL A 3 4.54 -9.39 -0.20
CA VAL A 3 4.13 -7.99 0.02
C VAL A 3 5.27 -7.10 -0.47
N TYR A 4 4.99 -6.29 -1.48
CA TYR A 4 5.98 -5.36 -2.03
C TYR A 4 5.90 -4.02 -1.32
N ARG A 5 7.02 -3.30 -1.32
CA ARG A 5 7.11 -1.95 -0.79
C ARG A 5 6.49 -0.96 -1.80
N ILE A 6 5.48 -0.23 -1.36
CA ILE A 6 4.73 0.72 -2.22
C ILE A 6 5.41 2.10 -2.35
N ASP A 7 6.32 2.44 -1.43
CA ASP A 7 7.13 3.67 -1.50
C ASP A 7 8.48 3.46 -0.81
N HIS A 8 9.50 4.12 -1.33
CA HIS A 8 10.86 4.12 -0.80
C HIS A 8 11.47 5.48 -1.05
N ARG A 9 12.36 5.93 -0.15
CA ARG A 9 13.12 7.18 -0.31
C ARG A 9 13.68 7.34 -1.72
N ASP A 10 14.44 6.35 -2.17
CA ASP A 10 15.14 6.37 -3.47
C ASP A 10 14.28 5.88 -4.65
N TYR A 11 13.11 5.30 -4.37
CA TYR A 11 12.17 4.83 -5.38
C TYR A 11 10.75 5.30 -5.05
N PRO A 12 10.50 6.62 -5.13
CA PRO A 12 9.17 7.18 -4.89
C PRO A 12 8.18 6.59 -5.89
N GLN A 13 6.89 6.60 -5.54
CA GLN A 13 5.83 6.10 -6.42
C GLN A 13 5.98 4.63 -6.83
N SER A 14 6.60 3.81 -5.97
CA SER A 14 6.78 2.39 -6.26
C SER A 14 5.45 1.63 -6.41
N TRP A 15 4.32 2.17 -5.95
CA TRP A 15 2.97 1.66 -6.23
C TRP A 15 2.64 1.59 -7.74
N LEU A 16 3.29 2.37 -8.60
CA LEU A 16 3.13 2.27 -10.06
C LEU A 16 3.64 0.93 -10.62
N LYS A 17 4.45 0.20 -9.86
CA LYS A 17 4.95 -1.13 -10.24
C LYS A 17 3.89 -2.23 -10.09
N GLN A 18 2.74 -1.95 -9.45
CA GLN A 18 1.66 -2.92 -9.24
C GLN A 18 1.25 -3.62 -10.54
N LYS A 19 0.99 -2.86 -11.61
CA LYS A 19 0.64 -3.41 -12.92
C LYS A 19 1.70 -4.37 -13.45
N ARG A 20 2.98 -3.98 -13.35
CA ARG A 20 4.09 -4.83 -13.81
C ARG A 20 4.14 -6.15 -13.03
N PHE A 21 3.93 -6.12 -11.72
CA PHE A 21 3.92 -7.33 -10.90
C PHE A 21 2.71 -8.21 -11.18
N ALA A 22 1.52 -7.62 -11.35
CA ALA A 22 0.33 -8.33 -11.76
C ALA A 22 0.51 -9.02 -13.12
N ASP A 23 1.05 -8.30 -14.13
CA ASP A 23 1.31 -8.86 -15.46
C ASP A 23 2.30 -10.02 -15.41
N ALA A 24 3.39 -9.87 -14.65
CA ALA A 24 4.39 -10.91 -14.48
C ALA A 24 3.77 -12.16 -13.81
N LEU A 25 2.91 -11.98 -12.82
CA LEU A 25 2.19 -13.07 -12.17
C LEU A 25 1.29 -13.82 -13.16
N ARG A 26 0.56 -13.11 -14.03
CA ARG A 26 -0.26 -13.74 -15.08
C ARG A 26 0.56 -14.44 -16.16
N VAL A 27 1.78 -13.99 -16.44
CA VAL A 27 2.70 -14.72 -17.33
C VAL A 27 3.10 -16.06 -16.72
N VAL A 28 3.48 -16.08 -15.43
CA VAL A 28 3.85 -17.31 -14.72
C VAL A 28 2.66 -18.26 -14.61
N GLU A 29 1.48 -17.74 -14.28
CA GLU A 29 0.25 -18.54 -14.18
C GLU A 29 -0.09 -19.26 -15.50
N ARG A 30 0.08 -18.58 -16.64
CA ARG A 30 -0.14 -19.18 -17.98
C ARG A 30 0.84 -20.31 -18.34
N GLN A 31 1.98 -20.44 -17.65
CA GLN A 31 2.90 -21.56 -17.87
C GLN A 31 2.35 -22.88 -17.33
N GLY A 32 1.32 -22.85 -16.47
CA GLY A 32 0.56 -24.04 -16.05
C GLY A 32 1.27 -24.98 -15.08
N ASN A 33 2.54 -24.71 -14.74
CA ASN A 33 3.34 -25.55 -13.82
C ASN A 33 3.12 -25.16 -12.34
N LEU A 34 1.86 -24.96 -11.93
CA LEU A 34 1.53 -24.59 -10.56
C LEU A 34 1.23 -25.84 -9.72
N PRO A 35 1.87 -26.00 -8.56
CA PRO A 35 1.71 -27.20 -7.73
C PRO A 35 0.30 -27.39 -7.18
N ILE A 36 -0.46 -26.30 -7.00
CA ILE A 36 -1.88 -26.27 -6.62
C ILE A 36 -2.50 -24.89 -6.95
N GLY A 37 -3.70 -24.88 -7.53
CA GLY A 37 -4.49 -23.66 -7.73
C GLY A 37 -3.89 -22.64 -8.71
N GLY A 38 -4.40 -21.40 -8.62
CA GLY A 38 -3.89 -20.23 -9.36
C GLY A 38 -2.99 -19.35 -8.51
N LEU A 39 -2.44 -18.30 -9.11
CA LEU A 39 -1.67 -17.27 -8.41
C LEU A 39 -2.58 -16.07 -8.09
N TYR A 40 -2.50 -15.57 -6.86
CA TYR A 40 -3.26 -14.40 -6.43
C TYR A 40 -2.37 -13.16 -6.36
N PHE A 41 -2.89 -12.04 -6.85
CA PHE A 41 -2.25 -10.73 -6.73
C PHE A 41 -3.07 -9.82 -5.82
N ALA A 42 -2.39 -9.16 -4.88
CA ALA A 42 -3.00 -8.17 -4.00
C ALA A 42 -2.43 -6.79 -4.33
N ASP A 43 -3.30 -5.87 -4.72
CA ASP A 43 -2.95 -4.45 -4.73
C ASP A 43 -2.70 -3.98 -3.29
N THR A 44 -1.88 -2.96 -3.11
CA THR A 44 -1.62 -2.36 -1.80
C THR A 44 -1.65 -0.85 -1.91
N ILE A 45 -2.49 -0.23 -1.08
CA ILE A 45 -2.69 1.22 -1.00
C ILE A 45 -2.33 1.75 0.38
N ALA A 46 -1.91 3.00 0.49
CA ALA A 46 -1.61 3.64 1.78
C ALA A 46 -1.91 5.13 1.76
N PRO A 47 -2.26 5.73 2.91
CA PRO A 47 -2.60 7.14 2.98
C PRO A 47 -1.38 8.07 2.95
N GLY A 48 -0.19 7.55 3.25
CA GLY A 48 1.08 8.26 3.30
C GLY A 48 2.17 7.39 3.93
N PHE A 49 3.27 8.03 4.30
CA PHE A 49 4.38 7.40 5.02
C PHE A 49 5.19 8.50 5.72
N ASP A 50 5.52 8.36 6.99
CA ASP A 50 6.43 9.24 7.70
C ASP A 50 7.07 8.49 8.85
N ASP A 51 8.31 8.06 8.65
CA ASP A 51 9.11 7.42 9.70
C ASP A 51 10.21 8.32 10.25
N THR A 52 10.16 9.62 9.94
CA THR A 52 11.16 10.59 10.44
C THR A 52 11.10 10.75 11.96
N ARG A 53 9.95 10.43 12.56
CA ARG A 53 9.75 10.42 14.02
C ARG A 53 10.26 9.14 14.68
N ALA A 54 10.41 8.06 13.92
CA ALA A 54 10.85 6.76 14.43
C ALA A 54 12.33 6.76 14.84
N ALA A 55 13.17 7.60 14.22
CA ALA A 55 14.58 7.75 14.60
C ALA A 55 14.77 8.20 16.07
N ALA A 56 13.76 8.85 16.65
CA ALA A 56 13.76 9.26 18.06
C ALA A 56 13.18 8.17 19.00
N ALA A 57 12.56 7.13 18.46
CA ALA A 57 12.01 6.03 19.23
C ALA A 57 13.11 5.00 19.54
N GLY A 58 13.53 4.92 20.81
CA GLY A 58 14.59 4.01 21.25
C GLY A 58 14.28 2.51 21.10
N SER A 59 13.10 2.16 20.61
CA SER A 59 12.62 0.79 20.36
C SER A 59 12.35 0.50 18.88
N ASP A 60 12.78 1.36 17.95
CA ASP A 60 12.62 1.08 16.53
C ASP A 60 13.57 -0.05 16.08
N LEU A 61 13.02 -1.25 15.94
CA LEU A 61 13.73 -2.47 15.53
C LEU A 61 13.73 -2.67 14.00
N ARG A 62 13.31 -1.68 13.21
CA ARG A 62 13.26 -1.81 11.75
C ARG A 62 14.67 -1.91 11.15
N SER A 63 14.76 -2.58 10.00
CA SER A 63 16.02 -2.66 9.24
C SER A 63 16.54 -1.25 8.93
N PRO A 64 17.84 -0.98 9.12
CA PRO A 64 18.39 0.37 8.94
C PRO A 64 18.18 0.85 7.51
N ALA A 65 17.32 1.86 7.36
CA ALA A 65 17.10 2.61 6.14
C ALA A 65 17.03 4.10 6.50
N PRO A 66 17.52 5.02 5.64
CA PRO A 66 17.39 6.44 5.94
C PRO A 66 15.92 6.85 6.04
N PRO A 67 15.50 7.55 7.10
CA PRO A 67 14.12 7.94 7.28
C PRO A 67 13.66 8.90 6.18
N PHE A 68 12.37 8.87 5.85
CA PHE A 68 11.75 9.74 4.86
C PHE A 68 10.25 9.92 5.14
N ALA A 69 9.70 10.97 4.54
CA ALA A 69 8.29 11.29 4.64
C ALA A 69 7.64 11.46 3.25
N ARG A 70 6.33 11.24 3.23
CA ARG A 70 5.37 11.39 2.14
C ARG A 70 4.12 12.01 2.74
N ASP A 71 3.91 13.28 2.43
CA ASP A 71 2.70 13.98 2.83
C ASP A 71 1.47 13.27 2.25
N ARG A 72 0.46 13.09 3.10
CA ARG A 72 -0.83 12.53 2.73
C ARG A 72 -1.58 13.44 1.74
N ARG A 73 -1.20 14.72 1.64
CA ARG A 73 -1.78 15.72 0.71
C ARG A 73 -3.30 15.79 0.79
N ASN A 74 -3.84 15.84 2.01
CA ASN A 74 -5.28 15.81 2.28
C ASN A 74 -6.02 14.65 1.56
N GLY A 75 -5.38 13.47 1.46
CA GLY A 75 -5.93 12.30 0.78
C GLY A 75 -5.43 12.12 -0.66
N GLY A 76 -4.78 13.13 -1.25
CA GLY A 76 -4.24 13.05 -2.60
C GLY A 76 -3.21 11.92 -2.78
N TYR A 77 -2.37 11.66 -1.76
CA TYR A 77 -1.47 10.49 -1.81
C TYR A 77 -2.24 9.18 -1.81
N TYR A 78 -3.27 9.05 -0.97
CA TYR A 78 -4.06 7.83 -0.91
C TYR A 78 -4.76 7.55 -2.25
N ALA A 79 -5.35 8.60 -2.83
CA ALA A 79 -6.00 8.56 -4.14
C ALA A 79 -5.02 8.11 -5.24
N ASP A 80 -3.79 8.64 -5.26
CA ASP A 80 -2.78 8.25 -6.25
C ASP A 80 -2.39 6.76 -6.14
N THR A 81 -2.26 6.24 -4.91
CA THR A 81 -1.99 4.80 -4.73
C THR A 81 -3.18 3.93 -5.16
N PHE A 82 -4.41 4.38 -4.90
CA PHE A 82 -5.63 3.67 -5.27
C PHE A 82 -5.88 3.68 -6.78
N ASN A 83 -5.65 4.80 -7.46
CA ASN A 83 -5.87 4.93 -8.90
C ASN A 83 -5.05 3.92 -9.72
N ALA A 84 -3.87 3.53 -9.22
CA ALA A 84 -3.03 2.53 -9.88
C ALA A 84 -3.66 1.12 -9.94
N THR A 85 -4.60 0.81 -9.03
CA THR A 85 -5.25 -0.52 -8.91
C THR A 85 -6.20 -0.82 -10.07
N ALA A 86 -6.73 0.20 -10.75
CA ALA A 86 -7.71 0.04 -11.83
C ALA A 86 -7.21 -0.82 -13.00
N ASN A 87 -5.90 -0.90 -13.20
CA ASN A 87 -5.30 -1.58 -14.35
C ASN A 87 -4.76 -2.97 -14.03
N THR A 88 -4.78 -3.43 -12.77
CA THR A 88 -3.97 -4.59 -12.35
C THR A 88 -4.69 -5.93 -12.52
N GLY A 89 -6.03 -5.94 -12.54
CA GLY A 89 -6.79 -7.18 -12.48
C GLY A 89 -6.47 -7.99 -11.22
N SER A 90 -6.17 -7.31 -10.11
CA SER A 90 -5.85 -7.91 -8.82
C SER A 90 -7.01 -8.72 -8.26
N ASP A 91 -6.73 -9.61 -7.32
CA ASP A 91 -7.72 -10.45 -6.63
C ASP A 91 -8.11 -9.85 -5.26
N PHE A 92 -7.17 -9.13 -4.64
CA PHE A 92 -7.34 -8.51 -3.33
C PHE A 92 -6.85 -7.06 -3.31
N LEU A 93 -7.39 -6.28 -2.36
CA LEU A 93 -6.91 -4.96 -2.01
C LEU A 93 -6.45 -4.96 -0.56
N PHE A 94 -5.17 -4.67 -0.34
CA PHE A 94 -4.59 -4.46 0.98
C PHE A 94 -4.49 -2.98 1.29
N VAL A 95 -4.84 -2.64 2.54
CA VAL A 95 -4.64 -1.32 3.10
C VAL A 95 -3.45 -1.38 4.03
N LYS A 96 -2.39 -0.67 3.66
CA LYS A 96 -1.23 -0.43 4.52
C LYS A 96 -1.43 0.93 5.19
N SER A 97 -1.81 1.00 6.44
CA SER A 97 -2.12 -0.07 7.41
C SER A 97 -3.30 0.36 8.27
N TYR A 98 -3.83 -0.51 9.14
CA TYR A 98 -4.77 -0.01 10.15
C TYR A 98 -4.06 0.96 11.10
N ASN A 99 -3.00 0.55 11.79
CA ASN A 99 -2.40 1.31 12.89
C ASN A 99 -0.85 1.23 12.98
N GLU A 100 -0.12 1.19 11.87
CA GLU A 100 1.34 1.31 11.91
C GLU A 100 1.76 2.77 12.06
N TRP A 101 1.60 3.28 13.28
CA TRP A 101 1.87 4.66 13.66
C TRP A 101 3.35 5.06 13.51
N ILE A 102 4.27 4.12 13.68
CA ILE A 102 5.72 4.38 13.56
C ILE A 102 6.08 4.73 12.11
N GLU A 103 5.42 4.10 11.13
CA GLU A 103 5.60 4.40 9.71
C GLU A 103 4.66 5.51 9.20
N GLY A 104 3.75 6.03 10.02
CA GLY A 104 2.79 7.05 9.62
C GLY A 104 1.80 6.60 8.54
N THR A 105 1.53 5.29 8.44
CA THR A 105 0.66 4.69 7.39
C THR A 105 -0.76 4.37 7.88
N GLU A 106 -1.08 4.69 9.12
CA GLU A 106 -2.34 4.36 9.78
C GLU A 106 -3.56 4.98 9.11
N ILE A 107 -4.64 4.20 9.02
CA ILE A 107 -6.01 4.69 8.76
C ILE A 107 -6.86 4.74 10.04
N GLU A 108 -6.34 4.21 11.16
CA GLU A 108 -6.97 4.29 12.47
C GLU A 108 -7.32 5.75 12.81
N PRO A 109 -8.56 6.01 13.27
CA PRO A 109 -8.92 7.36 13.67
C PRO A 109 -8.03 7.90 14.79
N GLY A 110 -7.59 9.15 14.65
CA GLY A 110 -6.70 9.79 15.62
C GLY A 110 -6.91 11.29 15.71
N ALA A 111 -6.17 11.93 16.62
CA ALA A 111 -6.33 13.37 16.88
C ALA A 111 -6.06 14.27 15.66
N THR A 112 -5.10 13.88 14.81
CA THR A 112 -4.66 14.71 13.66
C THR A 112 -5.65 14.69 12.50
N TYR A 113 -6.24 13.52 12.21
CA TYR A 113 -7.01 13.31 10.97
C TYR A 113 -8.46 12.87 11.21
N GLY A 114 -8.86 12.68 12.47
CA GLY A 114 -10.18 12.14 12.80
C GLY A 114 -10.42 10.80 12.11
N ASP A 115 -11.61 10.62 11.55
CA ASP A 115 -12.04 9.44 10.80
C ASP A 115 -11.78 9.54 9.28
N THR A 116 -11.14 10.63 8.81
CA THR A 116 -10.97 10.94 7.38
C THR A 116 -10.45 9.76 6.57
N TYR A 117 -9.38 9.09 7.03
CA TYR A 117 -8.75 8.01 6.27
C TYR A 117 -9.53 6.70 6.34
N LEU A 118 -10.24 6.44 7.43
CA LEU A 118 -11.17 5.32 7.52
C LEU A 118 -12.35 5.48 6.54
N ASN A 119 -12.88 6.71 6.43
CA ASN A 119 -13.94 7.05 5.48
C ASN A 119 -13.46 6.93 4.02
N LEU A 120 -12.25 7.40 3.71
CA LEU A 120 -11.64 7.19 2.39
C LEU A 120 -11.42 5.70 2.09
N THR A 121 -10.98 4.91 3.07
CA THR A 121 -10.87 3.46 2.90
C THR A 121 -12.21 2.82 2.58
N CYS A 122 -13.30 3.25 3.23
CA CYS A 122 -14.66 2.78 2.90
C CYS A 122 -15.04 3.12 1.45
N GLN A 123 -14.78 4.35 1.00
CA GLN A 123 -14.99 4.78 -0.39
C GLN A 123 -14.21 3.88 -1.37
N TYR A 124 -12.92 3.66 -1.13
CA TYR A 124 -12.07 2.86 -2.01
C TYR A 124 -12.41 1.38 -1.99
N ALA A 125 -12.79 0.81 -0.84
CA ALA A 125 -13.25 -0.57 -0.74
C ALA A 125 -14.54 -0.79 -1.54
N ASN A 126 -15.48 0.16 -1.48
CA ASN A 126 -16.71 0.11 -2.28
C ASN A 126 -16.43 0.24 -3.78
N ALA A 127 -15.55 1.17 -4.18
CA ALA A 127 -15.13 1.32 -5.57
C ALA A 127 -14.41 0.06 -6.09
N TYR A 128 -13.51 -0.53 -5.30
CA TYR A 128 -12.78 -1.74 -5.65
C TYR A 128 -13.69 -2.97 -5.77
N ARG A 129 -14.77 -3.05 -4.97
CA ARG A 129 -15.76 -4.12 -5.07
C ARG A 129 -16.60 -4.01 -6.35
N GLY A 130 -16.84 -2.79 -6.84
CA GLY A 130 -17.68 -2.54 -8.01
C GLY A 130 -16.98 -2.63 -9.36
N ARG A 131 -15.68 -2.98 -9.39
CA ARG A 131 -14.89 -3.11 -10.62
C ARG A 131 -15.16 -4.40 -11.39
#